data_AF-A0A6G1EL07-F1
#
_entry.id   AF-A0A6G1EL07-F1
#
_cell.length_a   1.000
_cell.length_b   1.000
_cell.length_c   1.000
_cell.angle_alpha   90.00
_cell.angle_beta   90.00
_cell.angle_gamma   90.00
#
_symmetry.space_group_name_H-M   'P 1'
#
loop_
_entity.id
_entity.type
_entity.pdbx_description
1 polymer ?
#
loop_
_entity_poly.entity_id
_entity_poly.type
_entity_poly.pdbx_seq_one_letter_code
_entity_poly.pdbx_strand_id
1 'polypeptide(L)'
;MARSTSLSEAEAGITCYAFSLPGFRGVLKHRYSDFIVHEVARDGSVARLTSFDLPDECVDVNEEDKAAPSADADHSQALESFRALCGDADCDALKGLLEKASAGGETDVSPVILSPDADKAHRSDVHNFFKRSFKFLVTDTVEHNDGVQRCIRVRLGSGARGGRSGGGRSGGGRGRKRKNMGSSDWRDDRPFDSRGSTSWPNHVGKFLRFYLCKENKDTQEALGVIGKMLGLQSRSFGFAGTKDKRAVTTQQVTVFKVSANRLAALNNRLFGIKVGNFSYVKEGLVLGQLMGNRFTITLRGVVAESEDIIKAAVEGLGKNGFINYYGLQRFGSGSVPTHLVGAALLRGEWKSARDDIREVREHYKEHDNIDMALRNFPRHLVAEKAILQCLKKCPGNYLQALKSIPRTLRMMYVHSYQSYLWNHAASARVEKYGISQVVEGDLVYTKETPPGEATSVDTSEPYDDQINSSDIDLCSETLPEETIQSVKIVDSKDLLKRVYSFEDVVLPLPGSQALFPGNKIAEIYHEMAKKDGISLAENAHGVKEFSITSMKGGYRRVFQRPIDFEWELMTYTDDTASLAETDLDILSRNKPTEAKEGVAEDFNLVKNG
;
A
#
# COMPACT_ATOMS: atom_id res chain seq x y z
N MET A 1 -17.06 2.79 -37.76
CA MET A 1 -15.95 3.60 -37.19
C MET A 1 -14.93 2.62 -36.63
N ALA A 2 -13.66 2.77 -37.02
CA ALA A 2 -12.60 1.81 -36.74
C ALA A 2 -12.45 1.56 -35.23
N ARG A 3 -12.36 0.27 -34.83
CA ARG A 3 -11.89 -0.12 -33.49
C ARG A 3 -10.52 0.55 -33.28
N SER A 4 -10.41 1.45 -32.30
CA SER A 4 -9.11 2.08 -31.99
C SER A 4 -8.12 0.98 -31.64
N THR A 5 -7.06 0.87 -32.44
CA THR A 5 -5.96 -0.07 -32.24
C THR A 5 -5.27 0.23 -30.92
N SER A 6 -5.10 -0.81 -30.09
CA SER A 6 -4.24 -0.75 -28.92
C SER A 6 -2.82 -0.37 -29.34
N LEU A 7 -2.17 0.50 -28.56
CA LEU A 7 -0.78 0.91 -28.79
C LEU A 7 0.13 -0.33 -28.93
N SER A 8 0.91 -0.38 -30.01
CA SER A 8 1.90 -1.43 -30.25
C SER A 8 3.23 -1.14 -29.56
N GLU A 9 4.06 -2.17 -29.36
CA GLU A 9 5.41 -2.02 -28.81
C GLU A 9 6.27 -1.04 -29.63
N ALA A 10 6.20 -1.13 -30.96
CA ALA A 10 6.93 -0.26 -31.86
C ALA A 10 6.51 1.22 -31.73
N GLU A 11 5.21 1.50 -31.59
CA GLU A 11 4.70 2.85 -31.35
C GLU A 11 5.09 3.39 -29.97
N ALA A 12 5.38 2.51 -29.00
CA ALA A 12 5.87 2.87 -27.67
C ALA A 12 7.40 2.94 -27.59
N GLY A 13 8.10 2.81 -28.71
CA GLY A 13 9.56 2.84 -28.79
C GLY A 13 10.26 1.56 -28.33
N ILE A 14 9.54 0.45 -28.18
CA ILE A 14 10.06 -0.87 -27.78
C ILE A 14 10.36 -1.64 -29.09
N THR A 15 11.57 -1.48 -29.62
CA THR A 15 11.93 -2.00 -30.96
C THR A 15 13.16 -2.89 -30.97
N CYS A 16 13.99 -2.83 -29.94
CA CYS A 16 15.25 -3.57 -29.89
C CYS A 16 15.18 -4.76 -28.93
N TYR A 17 16.00 -5.77 -29.22
CA TYR A 17 16.24 -6.90 -28.33
C TYR A 17 17.67 -6.84 -27.80
N ALA A 18 17.88 -7.38 -26.60
CA ALA A 18 19.21 -7.50 -26.00
C ALA A 18 20.09 -8.54 -26.71
N PHE A 19 19.57 -9.36 -27.62
CA PHE A 19 20.37 -10.31 -28.38
C PHE A 19 19.63 -10.73 -29.66
N SER A 20 20.40 -11.10 -30.68
CA SER A 20 19.88 -11.55 -31.97
C SER A 20 19.79 -13.08 -32.01
N LEU A 21 18.86 -13.64 -31.24
CA LEU A 21 18.50 -15.06 -31.32
C LEU A 21 17.13 -15.23 -32.01
N PRO A 22 16.88 -16.36 -32.68
CA PRO A 22 15.54 -16.67 -33.17
C PRO A 22 14.52 -16.65 -32.02
N GLY A 23 13.40 -15.95 -32.23
CA GLY A 23 12.32 -15.92 -31.25
C GLY A 23 11.52 -17.21 -31.23
N PHE A 24 10.81 -17.45 -30.13
CA PHE A 24 9.81 -18.50 -29.99
C PHE A 24 8.50 -17.91 -29.47
N ARG A 25 7.42 -18.69 -29.54
CA ARG A 25 6.10 -18.27 -29.06
C ARG A 25 5.76 -18.97 -27.76
N GLY A 26 5.05 -18.28 -26.87
CA GLY A 26 4.50 -18.82 -25.65
C GLY A 26 3.40 -17.91 -25.11
N VAL A 27 2.52 -18.45 -24.28
CA VAL A 27 1.39 -17.73 -23.70
C VAL A 27 1.75 -17.29 -22.28
N LEU A 28 1.87 -15.98 -22.09
CA LEU A 28 2.09 -15.35 -20.79
C LEU A 28 0.75 -15.14 -20.06
N LYS A 29 0.74 -15.34 -18.73
CA LYS A 29 -0.43 -15.10 -17.87
C LYS A 29 -1.69 -15.84 -18.36
N HIS A 30 -1.54 -17.05 -18.93
CA HIS A 30 -2.67 -17.89 -19.33
C HIS A 30 -3.63 -18.07 -18.15
N ARG A 31 -3.09 -18.48 -17.00
CA ARG A 31 -3.73 -18.37 -15.68
C ARG A 31 -3.04 -17.28 -14.84
N TYR A 32 -3.73 -16.77 -13.82
CA TYR A 32 -3.10 -15.82 -12.89
C TYR A 32 -2.07 -16.51 -11.98
N SER A 33 -2.20 -17.82 -11.76
CA SER A 33 -1.26 -18.67 -11.01
C SER A 33 0.04 -18.96 -11.78
N ASP A 34 0.06 -18.74 -13.10
CA ASP A 34 1.26 -18.85 -13.93
C ASP A 34 2.19 -17.62 -13.79
N PHE A 35 1.80 -16.63 -13.00
CA PHE A 35 2.56 -15.41 -12.77
C PHE A 35 2.54 -15.09 -11.28
N ILE A 36 3.59 -15.52 -10.59
CA ILE A 36 3.74 -15.37 -9.14
C ILE A 36 4.79 -14.29 -8.86
N VAL A 37 4.49 -13.41 -7.91
CA VAL A 37 5.36 -12.29 -7.55
C VAL A 37 5.55 -12.26 -6.04
N HIS A 38 6.80 -12.34 -5.59
CA HIS A 38 7.16 -12.12 -4.19
C HIS A 38 7.98 -10.85 -4.07
N GLU A 39 7.57 -9.93 -3.21
CA GLU A 39 8.35 -8.72 -2.91
C GLU A 39 9.69 -9.08 -2.26
N VAL A 40 10.76 -8.39 -2.65
CA VAL A 40 12.07 -8.49 -2.00
C VAL A 40 12.27 -7.24 -1.16
N ALA A 41 12.30 -7.41 0.16
CA ALA A 41 12.47 -6.33 1.12
C ALA A 41 13.89 -5.74 1.07
N ARG A 42 14.11 -4.63 1.79
CA ARG A 42 15.40 -3.91 1.82
C ARG A 42 16.57 -4.69 2.40
N ASP A 43 16.28 -5.68 3.22
CA ASP A 43 17.26 -6.60 3.79
C ASP A 43 17.57 -7.79 2.85
N GLY A 44 17.01 -7.80 1.63
CA GLY A 44 17.13 -8.89 0.67
C GLY A 44 16.19 -10.07 0.96
N SER A 45 15.37 -10.01 2.01
CA SER A 45 14.44 -11.10 2.32
C SER A 45 13.28 -11.14 1.33
N VAL A 46 12.93 -12.36 0.87
CA VAL A 46 11.79 -12.58 -0.03
C VAL A 46 10.53 -12.76 0.82
N ALA A 47 9.53 -11.90 0.58
CA ALA A 47 8.25 -11.97 1.26
C ALA A 47 7.45 -13.20 0.81
N ARG A 48 7.48 -14.28 1.61
CA ARG A 48 6.70 -15.49 1.44
C ARG A 48 5.73 -15.70 2.59
N LEU A 49 4.48 -16.03 2.27
CA LEU A 49 3.49 -16.37 3.28
C LEU A 49 3.77 -17.78 3.80
N THR A 50 4.29 -17.90 5.02
CA THR A 50 4.74 -19.18 5.60
C THR A 50 4.02 -19.57 6.88
N SER A 51 3.32 -18.64 7.54
CA SER A 51 2.60 -18.93 8.77
C SER A 51 1.41 -17.98 8.95
N PHE A 52 0.34 -18.51 9.55
CA PHE A 52 -0.83 -17.75 10.01
C PHE A 52 -0.81 -17.51 11.52
N ASP A 53 0.25 -17.95 12.21
CA ASP A 53 0.36 -17.92 13.65
C ASP A 53 0.51 -16.49 14.15
N LEU A 54 -0.03 -16.24 15.34
CA LEU A 54 0.06 -14.94 15.97
C LEU A 54 1.44 -14.77 16.62
N PRO A 55 1.97 -13.54 16.71
CA PRO A 55 3.21 -13.28 17.44
C PRO A 55 3.03 -13.58 18.93
N ASP A 56 4.06 -14.05 19.62
CA ASP A 56 4.03 -14.29 21.07
C ASP A 56 3.65 -13.02 21.87
N GLU A 57 4.05 -11.85 21.37
CA GLU A 57 3.63 -10.52 21.88
C GLU A 57 2.19 -10.16 21.43
N CYS A 58 1.22 -11.02 21.71
CA CYS A 58 -0.18 -10.72 21.40
C CYS A 58 -0.70 -9.56 22.26
N VAL A 59 -0.89 -8.39 21.63
CA VAL A 59 -1.66 -7.29 22.23
C VAL A 59 -3.14 -7.62 22.13
N ASP A 60 -3.66 -8.39 23.07
CA ASP A 60 -5.10 -8.54 23.23
C ASP A 60 -5.68 -7.29 23.90
N VAL A 61 -5.99 -6.30 23.06
CA VAL A 61 -6.71 -5.08 23.44
C VAL A 61 -8.11 -5.35 24.04
N ASN A 62 -8.54 -6.61 24.12
CA ASN A 62 -9.87 -7.01 24.57
C ASN A 62 -9.91 -8.06 25.71
N GLU A 63 -8.82 -8.78 26.00
CA GLU A 63 -8.86 -9.90 26.98
C GLU A 63 -8.42 -9.46 28.39
N GLU A 64 -7.37 -8.64 28.53
CA GLU A 64 -6.86 -8.25 29.86
C GLU A 64 -7.80 -7.33 30.66
N ASP A 65 -8.73 -6.62 30.00
CA ASP A 65 -9.69 -5.74 30.68
C ASP A 65 -11.04 -6.43 30.99
N LYS A 66 -11.17 -7.76 30.81
CA LYS A 66 -12.43 -8.50 31.03
C LYS A 66 -12.32 -9.83 31.79
N ALA A 67 -11.15 -10.21 32.29
CA ALA A 67 -11.06 -11.35 33.19
C ALA A 67 -11.82 -11.03 34.49
N ALA A 68 -12.90 -11.77 34.76
CA ALA A 68 -13.44 -11.90 36.11
C ALA A 68 -12.32 -12.45 37.01
N PRO A 69 -12.27 -12.09 38.30
CA PRO A 69 -11.17 -12.49 39.16
C PRO A 69 -10.99 -14.01 39.15
N SER A 70 -9.75 -14.48 39.03
CA SER A 70 -9.41 -15.78 39.59
C SER A 70 -9.60 -15.69 41.10
N ALA A 71 -10.02 -16.78 41.74
CA ALA A 71 -10.38 -16.82 43.16
C ALA A 71 -9.23 -16.49 44.15
N ASP A 72 -8.04 -16.09 43.66
CA ASP A 72 -6.80 -15.89 44.42
C ASP A 72 -6.18 -14.47 44.28
N ALA A 73 -6.91 -13.49 43.73
CA ALA A 73 -6.41 -12.11 43.71
C ALA A 73 -6.52 -11.47 45.12
N ASP A 74 -5.37 -11.24 45.76
CA ASP A 74 -5.29 -10.60 47.09
C ASP A 74 -5.70 -9.12 47.02
N HIS A 75 -6.99 -8.84 47.22
CA HIS A 75 -7.55 -7.49 47.20
C HIS A 75 -7.38 -6.72 48.53
N SER A 76 -6.64 -7.28 49.49
CA SER A 76 -6.53 -6.75 50.87
C SER A 76 -6.01 -5.31 50.92
N GLN A 77 -4.97 -4.99 50.15
CA GLN A 77 -4.36 -3.65 50.13
C GLN A 77 -5.25 -2.59 49.43
N ALA A 78 -5.99 -3.00 48.39
CA ALA A 78 -6.94 -2.13 47.71
C ALA A 78 -8.15 -1.82 48.59
N LEU A 79 -8.65 -2.82 49.34
CA LEU A 79 -9.74 -2.64 50.29
C LEU A 79 -9.35 -1.73 51.46
N GLU A 80 -8.11 -1.80 51.94
CA GLU A 80 -7.60 -0.92 52.99
C GLU A 80 -7.45 0.54 52.51
N SER A 81 -6.98 0.73 51.28
CA SER A 81 -6.93 2.05 50.64
C SER A 81 -8.34 2.63 50.40
N PHE A 82 -9.30 1.78 50.04
CA PHE A 82 -10.70 2.18 49.89
C PHE A 82 -11.35 2.53 51.22
N ARG A 83 -11.05 1.77 52.28
CA ARG A 83 -11.50 2.01 53.65
C ARG A 83 -11.05 3.38 54.15
N ALA A 84 -9.82 3.77 53.85
CA ALA A 84 -9.31 5.11 54.18
C ALA A 84 -10.02 6.24 53.41
N LEU A 85 -10.57 5.95 52.22
CA LEU A 85 -11.23 6.94 51.36
C LEU A 85 -12.73 7.10 51.67
N CYS A 86 -13.48 6.00 51.80
CA CYS A 86 -14.96 6.03 51.93
C CYS A 86 -15.48 5.55 53.30
N GLY A 87 -14.60 5.10 54.19
CA GLY A 87 -14.96 4.57 55.51
C GLY A 87 -15.40 3.11 55.50
N ASP A 88 -15.71 2.61 56.70
CA ASP A 88 -15.89 1.18 56.95
C ASP A 88 -17.17 0.61 56.32
N ALA A 89 -18.28 1.35 56.39
CA ALA A 89 -19.57 0.90 55.88
C ALA A 89 -19.57 0.67 54.36
N ASP A 90 -18.95 1.59 53.61
CA ASP A 90 -18.82 1.49 52.16
C ASP A 90 -17.81 0.40 51.75
N CYS A 91 -16.75 0.20 52.54
CA CYS A 91 -15.77 -0.87 52.33
C CYS A 91 -16.41 -2.26 52.52
N ASP A 92 -17.25 -2.44 53.54
CA ASP A 92 -17.96 -3.70 53.77
C ASP A 92 -18.99 -3.98 52.66
N ALA A 93 -19.65 -2.94 52.14
CA ALA A 93 -20.55 -3.07 51.00
C ALA A 93 -19.79 -3.49 49.71
N LEU A 94 -18.58 -2.98 49.50
CA LEU A 94 -17.72 -3.37 48.38
C LEU A 94 -17.19 -4.81 48.54
N LYS A 95 -16.78 -5.22 49.74
CA LYS A 95 -16.37 -6.61 50.02
C LYS A 95 -17.51 -7.59 49.72
N GLY A 96 -18.72 -7.29 50.17
CA GLY A 96 -19.89 -8.12 49.88
C GLY A 96 -20.23 -8.21 48.39
N LEU A 97 -19.91 -7.18 47.58
CA LEU A 97 -20.06 -7.23 46.13
C LEU A 97 -18.99 -8.12 45.47
N LEU A 98 -17.74 -8.04 45.95
CA LEU A 98 -16.62 -8.83 45.44
C LEU A 98 -16.80 -10.33 45.76
N GLU A 99 -17.22 -10.67 46.97
CA GLU A 99 -17.53 -12.06 47.36
C GLU A 99 -18.66 -12.65 46.49
N LYS A 100 -19.71 -11.87 46.21
CA LYS A 100 -20.80 -12.27 45.31
C LYS A 100 -20.34 -12.41 43.86
N ALA A 101 -19.39 -11.58 43.42
CA ALA A 101 -18.82 -11.67 42.08
C ALA A 101 -17.91 -12.90 41.92
N SER A 102 -17.21 -13.32 42.97
CA SER A 102 -16.32 -14.50 42.97
C SER A 102 -17.06 -15.84 43.13
N ALA A 103 -18.29 -15.85 43.68
CA ALA A 103 -19.07 -17.06 43.93
C ALA A 103 -19.70 -17.72 42.69
N GLY A 104 -19.48 -17.19 41.48
CA GLY A 104 -19.75 -17.89 40.20
C GLY A 104 -21.22 -18.24 39.88
N GLY A 105 -22.20 -17.75 40.63
CA GLY A 105 -23.63 -18.00 40.38
C GLY A 105 -24.23 -17.04 39.34
N GLU A 106 -24.88 -17.58 38.31
CA GLU A 106 -25.59 -16.89 37.19
C GLU A 106 -26.80 -16.01 37.61
N THR A 107 -26.71 -15.23 38.69
CA THR A 107 -27.77 -14.32 39.12
C THR A 107 -27.29 -12.88 39.16
N ASP A 108 -28.09 -12.01 38.54
CA ASP A 108 -27.99 -10.55 38.49
C ASP A 108 -27.47 -9.96 39.82
N VAL A 109 -26.17 -9.63 39.88
CA VAL A 109 -25.56 -9.08 41.10
C VAL A 109 -26.07 -7.65 41.27
N SER A 110 -26.94 -7.45 42.26
CA SER A 110 -27.53 -6.13 42.54
C SER A 110 -26.45 -5.07 42.74
N PRO A 111 -26.57 -3.89 42.10
CA PRO A 111 -25.60 -2.82 42.23
C PRO A 111 -25.55 -2.29 43.66
N VAL A 112 -24.34 -1.98 44.14
CA VAL A 112 -24.12 -1.35 45.45
C VAL A 112 -24.17 0.15 45.30
N ILE A 113 -24.88 0.83 46.20
CA ILE A 113 -24.92 2.28 46.29
C ILE A 113 -24.10 2.67 47.52
N LEU A 114 -23.06 3.47 47.31
CA LEU A 114 -22.21 4.00 48.36
C LEU A 114 -22.91 5.16 49.10
N SER A 115 -22.37 5.51 50.26
CA SER A 115 -22.89 6.58 51.11
C SER A 115 -23.02 7.92 50.35
N PRO A 116 -24.03 8.75 50.66
CA PRO A 116 -24.24 10.02 49.96
C PRO A 116 -23.07 10.99 50.15
N ASP A 117 -22.62 11.59 49.05
CA ASP A 117 -21.49 12.51 49.05
C ASP A 117 -21.80 13.79 48.24
N ALA A 118 -21.77 14.92 48.94
CA ALA A 118 -22.01 16.23 48.36
C ALA A 118 -20.79 16.76 47.57
N ASP A 119 -19.57 16.36 47.94
CA ASP A 119 -18.34 16.87 47.32
C ASP A 119 -18.13 16.25 45.95
N LYS A 120 -17.85 17.08 44.95
CA LYS A 120 -17.59 16.65 43.57
C LYS A 120 -16.14 16.18 43.41
N ALA A 121 -15.19 16.74 44.17
CA ALA A 121 -13.79 16.35 44.12
C ALA A 121 -13.63 14.93 44.68
N HIS A 122 -14.15 14.70 45.89
CA HIS A 122 -14.14 13.39 46.54
C HIS A 122 -14.80 12.29 45.67
N ARG A 123 -15.99 12.54 45.08
CA ARG A 123 -16.60 11.57 44.15
C ARG A 123 -15.75 11.27 42.91
N SER A 124 -15.01 12.26 42.40
CA SER A 124 -14.11 12.05 41.26
C SER A 124 -12.93 11.15 41.65
N ASP A 125 -12.42 11.30 42.87
CA ASP A 125 -11.34 10.46 43.41
C ASP A 125 -11.81 9.01 43.63
N VAL A 126 -13.03 8.82 44.13
CA VAL A 126 -13.66 7.49 44.22
C VAL A 126 -13.83 6.85 42.84
N HIS A 127 -14.32 7.58 41.83
CA HIS A 127 -14.39 7.08 40.45
C HIS A 127 -13.02 6.71 39.88
N ASN A 128 -11.98 7.50 40.17
CA ASN A 128 -10.60 7.22 39.75
C ASN A 128 -10.02 6.02 40.47
N PHE A 129 -10.35 5.82 41.74
CA PHE A 129 -9.96 4.65 42.51
C PHE A 129 -10.52 3.37 41.87
N PHE A 130 -11.81 3.31 41.55
CA PHE A 130 -12.39 2.14 40.87
C PHE A 130 -11.77 1.89 39.49
N LYS A 131 -11.50 2.94 38.71
CA LYS A 131 -10.82 2.82 37.40
C LYS A 131 -9.40 2.27 37.50
N ARG A 132 -8.70 2.52 38.61
CA ARG A 132 -7.32 2.07 38.84
C ARG A 132 -7.28 0.66 39.44
N SER A 133 -8.10 0.42 40.46
CA SER A 133 -8.01 -0.77 41.32
C SER A 133 -8.97 -1.89 40.91
N PHE A 134 -10.10 -1.58 40.27
CA PHE A 134 -11.17 -2.54 39.97
C PHE A 134 -11.77 -2.29 38.57
N LYS A 135 -10.98 -2.55 37.52
CA LYS A 135 -11.35 -2.26 36.12
C LYS A 135 -12.61 -2.96 35.61
N PHE A 136 -12.98 -4.10 36.20
CA PHE A 136 -14.19 -4.86 35.86
C PHE A 136 -15.48 -4.28 36.49
N LEU A 137 -15.35 -3.32 37.42
CA LEU A 137 -16.47 -2.59 38.01
C LEU A 137 -16.69 -1.27 37.29
N VAL A 138 -17.96 -0.98 36.99
CA VAL A 138 -18.39 0.29 36.41
C VAL A 138 -19.03 1.13 37.51
N THR A 139 -18.67 2.41 37.55
CA THR A 139 -19.20 3.36 38.53
C THR A 139 -19.93 4.51 37.86
N ASP A 140 -21.09 4.89 38.40
CA ASP A 140 -21.87 6.04 37.96
C ASP A 140 -22.42 6.84 39.13
N THR A 141 -22.53 8.17 38.98
CA THR A 141 -23.13 9.03 40.00
C THR A 141 -24.65 9.07 39.81
N VAL A 142 -25.41 8.72 40.85
CA VAL A 142 -26.88 8.77 40.90
C VAL A 142 -27.35 9.76 41.97
N GLU A 143 -28.57 10.28 41.81
CA GLU A 143 -29.19 11.15 42.82
C GLU A 143 -29.77 10.30 43.94
N HIS A 144 -29.52 10.71 45.19
CA HIS A 144 -30.08 10.06 46.37
C HIS A 144 -31.59 10.30 46.44
N ASN A 145 -32.35 9.43 47.12
CA ASN A 145 -33.81 9.53 47.24
C ASN A 145 -34.30 10.87 47.83
N ASP A 146 -33.41 11.62 48.50
CA ASP A 146 -33.72 12.94 49.07
C ASP A 146 -33.54 14.11 48.08
N GLY A 147 -33.12 13.86 46.83
CA GLY A 147 -33.01 14.85 45.75
C GLY A 147 -31.91 15.92 45.92
N VAL A 148 -31.23 15.98 47.07
CA VAL A 148 -30.20 16.98 47.38
C VAL A 148 -28.78 16.40 47.33
N GLN A 149 -28.60 15.14 47.74
CA GLN A 149 -27.31 14.47 47.79
C GLN A 149 -27.14 13.51 46.60
N ARG A 150 -25.89 13.24 46.23
CA ARG A 150 -25.56 12.34 45.12
C ARG A 150 -24.71 11.19 45.66
N CYS A 151 -25.00 9.98 45.21
CA CYS A 151 -24.29 8.77 45.61
C CYS A 151 -23.58 8.15 44.40
N ILE A 152 -22.58 7.32 44.67
CA ILE A 152 -21.90 6.54 43.63
C ILE A 152 -22.48 5.14 43.64
N ARG A 153 -22.97 4.71 42.49
CA ARG A 153 -23.41 3.34 42.26
C ARG A 153 -22.29 2.56 41.59
N VAL A 154 -22.05 1.36 42.10
CA VAL A 154 -21.02 0.42 41.64
C VAL A 154 -21.72 -0.84 41.11
N ARG A 155 -21.39 -1.24 39.89
CA ARG A 155 -21.98 -2.41 39.22
C ARG A 155 -20.95 -3.22 38.46
N LEU A 156 -21.21 -4.50 38.26
CA LEU A 156 -20.38 -5.33 37.39
C LEU A 156 -20.50 -4.84 35.92
N GLY A 157 -19.39 -4.84 35.17
CA GLY A 157 -19.41 -4.57 33.74
C GLY A 157 -20.13 -5.68 32.97
N SER A 158 -21.28 -5.38 32.36
CA SER A 158 -22.02 -6.34 31.54
C SER A 158 -21.22 -6.69 30.26
N GLY A 159 -20.94 -7.98 30.07
CA GLY A 159 -20.47 -8.53 28.80
C GLY A 159 -21.52 -8.32 27.70
N ALA A 160 -21.07 -8.01 26.48
CA ALA A 160 -21.95 -7.76 25.34
C ALA A 160 -22.83 -8.99 25.01
N ARG A 161 -24.07 -9.01 25.49
CA ARG A 161 -25.14 -9.82 24.90
C ARG A 161 -25.79 -9.00 23.79
N GLY A 162 -25.55 -9.41 22.54
CA GLY A 162 -26.32 -8.93 21.40
C GLY A 162 -27.77 -9.39 21.49
N GLY A 163 -28.73 -8.49 21.27
CA GLY A 163 -30.15 -8.85 21.20
C GLY A 163 -31.12 -7.68 21.31
N ARG A 164 -31.51 -7.13 20.15
CA ARG A 164 -32.70 -6.30 19.83
C ARG A 164 -33.71 -5.94 20.95
N SER A 165 -33.97 -4.64 21.09
CA SER A 165 -35.26 -3.92 20.88
C SER A 165 -34.95 -2.42 21.10
N GLY A 166 -35.55 -1.39 20.52
CA GLY A 166 -36.71 -1.20 19.67
C GLY A 166 -37.20 0.25 19.92
N GLY A 167 -37.13 1.12 18.91
CA GLY A 167 -37.95 2.34 18.82
C GLY A 167 -37.42 3.64 19.46
N GLY A 168 -37.57 4.75 18.73
CA GLY A 168 -37.56 6.10 19.34
C GLY A 168 -36.94 7.22 18.51
N ARG A 169 -37.64 7.71 17.49
CA ARG A 169 -37.36 8.99 16.80
C ARG A 169 -37.56 10.18 17.75
N SER A 170 -36.60 11.10 17.79
CA SER A 170 -36.76 12.57 17.90
C SER A 170 -35.36 13.19 17.73
N GLY A 171 -35.05 14.15 16.87
CA GLY A 171 -35.81 15.34 16.51
C GLY A 171 -35.27 16.54 17.30
N GLY A 172 -34.21 17.22 16.82
CA GLY A 172 -33.75 18.46 17.44
C GLY A 172 -32.34 18.88 17.04
N GLY A 173 -32.22 19.93 16.23
CA GLY A 173 -30.94 20.48 15.76
C GLY A 173 -30.31 21.53 16.68
N ARG A 174 -29.28 22.18 16.11
CA ARG A 174 -28.48 23.34 16.58
C ARG A 174 -27.30 22.94 17.48
N GLY A 175 -26.08 23.45 17.28
CA GLY A 175 -25.64 24.57 16.47
C GLY A 175 -24.12 24.70 16.49
N ARG A 176 -23.62 25.39 15.47
CA ARG A 176 -22.23 25.84 15.32
C ARG A 176 -21.73 26.56 16.58
N LYS A 177 -20.51 26.22 17.02
CA LYS A 177 -19.58 27.19 17.60
C LYS A 177 -18.24 27.12 16.87
N ARG A 178 -18.12 27.97 15.85
CA ARG A 178 -16.85 28.57 15.46
C ARG A 178 -16.62 29.75 16.41
N LYS A 179 -15.46 29.79 17.07
CA LYS A 179 -14.85 31.04 17.56
C LYS A 179 -13.36 31.01 17.27
N ASN A 180 -12.90 32.14 16.74
CA ASN A 180 -11.56 32.48 16.30
C ASN A 180 -10.49 32.35 17.40
N MET A 181 -9.29 31.95 16.96
CA MET A 181 -7.96 32.52 17.20
C MET A 181 -7.07 31.80 16.18
N GLY A 182 -6.14 32.38 15.43
CA GLY A 182 -5.28 33.54 15.55
C GLY A 182 -4.07 33.17 14.68
N SER A 183 -3.52 34.13 13.93
CA SER A 183 -2.35 33.92 13.06
C SER A 183 -1.15 33.40 13.86
N SER A 184 -0.28 32.64 13.18
CA SER A 184 1.01 32.07 13.61
C SER A 184 0.99 30.90 14.61
N ASP A 185 0.76 29.68 14.11
CA ASP A 185 1.48 28.48 14.59
C ASP A 185 1.28 27.34 13.59
N TRP A 186 2.18 27.24 12.61
CA TRP A 186 2.26 26.07 11.72
C TRP A 186 3.27 25.10 12.33
N ARG A 187 2.81 24.26 13.27
CA ARG A 187 3.51 23.04 13.68
C ARG A 187 2.77 21.83 13.15
N ASP A 188 3.55 20.87 12.66
CA ASP A 188 3.21 19.63 11.96
C ASP A 188 2.51 18.56 12.83
N ASP A 189 1.73 18.98 13.84
CA ASP A 189 1.15 18.11 14.87
C ASP A 189 -0.33 17.78 14.62
N ARG A 190 -0.73 17.54 13.37
CA ARG A 190 -2.05 16.95 13.12
C ARG A 190 -1.97 15.45 13.47
N PRO A 191 -2.77 14.93 14.43
CA PRO A 191 -2.68 13.53 14.81
C PRO A 191 -3.04 12.65 13.62
N PHE A 192 -2.08 11.85 13.17
CA PHE A 192 -2.32 10.77 12.23
C PHE A 192 -3.36 9.83 12.89
N ASP A 193 -4.57 9.80 12.32
CA ASP A 193 -5.67 8.90 12.66
C ASP A 193 -5.72 8.43 14.14
N SER A 194 -6.30 9.25 15.03
CA SER A 194 -6.45 8.97 16.47
C SER A 194 -7.43 7.83 16.83
N ARG A 195 -7.69 6.90 15.92
CA ARG A 195 -8.61 5.76 16.11
C ARG A 195 -7.92 4.48 16.57
N GLY A 196 -6.60 4.50 16.81
CA GLY A 196 -5.89 3.46 17.55
C GLY A 196 -6.18 3.57 19.04
N SER A 197 -6.34 2.43 19.73
CA SER A 197 -6.67 2.37 21.16
C SER A 197 -5.81 3.35 21.98
N THR A 198 -6.44 4.09 22.90
CA THR A 198 -5.76 4.90 23.92
C THR A 198 -4.85 4.05 24.81
N SER A 199 -5.02 2.72 24.81
CA SER A 199 -4.16 1.73 25.45
C SER A 199 -3.34 0.93 24.42
N TRP A 200 -2.35 1.55 23.78
CA TRP A 200 -1.32 0.80 23.03
C TRP A 200 -0.08 0.66 23.90
N PRO A 201 0.44 -0.56 24.16
CA PRO A 201 1.62 -0.72 25.01
C PRO A 201 2.85 -0.01 24.41
N ASN A 202 3.59 0.73 25.24
CA ASN A 202 4.77 1.49 24.79
C ASN A 202 5.94 0.59 24.37
N HIS A 203 5.99 -0.65 24.86
CA HIS A 203 7.04 -1.62 24.51
C HIS A 203 6.81 -2.29 23.16
N VAL A 204 5.57 -2.28 22.64
CA VAL A 204 5.23 -2.89 21.36
C VAL A 204 5.37 -1.87 20.23
N GLY A 205 5.91 -2.32 19.10
CA GLY A 205 5.99 -1.51 17.88
C GLY A 205 4.65 -0.86 17.53
N LYS A 206 4.68 0.40 17.08
CA LYS A 206 3.46 1.16 16.76
C LYS A 206 2.73 0.62 15.53
N PHE A 207 3.43 -0.13 14.68
CA PHE A 207 2.90 -0.69 13.45
C PHE A 207 2.92 -2.21 13.50
N LEU A 208 1.87 -2.84 13.01
CA LEU A 208 1.84 -4.25 12.72
C LEU A 208 2.28 -4.44 11.27
N ARG A 209 3.41 -5.11 11.06
CA ARG A 209 3.84 -5.64 9.76
C ARG A 209 3.21 -7.02 9.57
N PHE A 210 2.71 -7.26 8.36
CA PHE A 210 2.15 -8.55 7.95
C PHE A 210 2.40 -8.75 6.45
N TYR A 211 2.33 -9.99 6.01
CA TYR A 211 2.44 -10.33 4.60
C TYR A 211 1.05 -10.45 4.00
N LEU A 212 0.82 -9.75 2.90
CA LEU A 212 -0.40 -9.76 2.14
C LEU A 212 -0.21 -10.64 0.90
N CYS A 213 -0.84 -11.82 0.89
CA CYS A 213 -0.97 -12.65 -0.30
C CYS A 213 -2.32 -12.35 -0.97
N LYS A 214 -2.31 -12.00 -2.25
CA LYS A 214 -3.51 -11.70 -3.02
C LYS A 214 -3.50 -12.44 -4.36
N GLU A 215 -4.69 -12.88 -4.77
CA GLU A 215 -4.91 -13.60 -6.03
C GLU A 215 -5.87 -12.81 -6.90
N ASN A 216 -5.43 -12.48 -8.12
CA ASN A 216 -6.25 -11.76 -9.13
C ASN A 216 -6.86 -10.43 -8.62
N LYS A 217 -6.14 -9.71 -7.76
CA LYS A 217 -6.61 -8.48 -7.10
C LYS A 217 -5.54 -7.39 -7.12
N ASP A 218 -5.99 -6.15 -7.18
CA ASP A 218 -5.13 -4.98 -7.01
C ASP A 218 -4.77 -4.77 -5.52
N THR A 219 -3.59 -4.23 -5.24
CA THR A 219 -3.13 -3.95 -3.86
C THR A 219 -4.07 -2.99 -3.13
N GLN A 220 -4.50 -1.90 -3.77
CA GLN A 220 -5.41 -0.92 -3.16
C GLN A 220 -6.81 -1.49 -2.95
N GLU A 221 -7.27 -2.34 -3.87
CA GLU A 221 -8.54 -3.05 -3.72
C GLU A 221 -8.50 -3.97 -2.49
N ALA A 222 -7.42 -4.77 -2.34
CA ALA A 222 -7.25 -5.68 -1.22
C ALA A 222 -7.20 -4.94 0.13
N LEU A 223 -6.39 -3.88 0.22
CA LEU A 223 -6.30 -3.04 1.42
C LEU A 223 -7.60 -2.29 1.71
N GLY A 224 -8.34 -1.89 0.68
CA GLY A 224 -9.66 -1.27 0.82
C GLY A 224 -10.71 -2.21 1.41
N VAL A 225 -10.68 -3.50 1.06
CA VAL A 225 -11.55 -4.53 1.66
C VAL A 225 -11.18 -4.76 3.12
N ILE A 226 -9.89 -4.98 3.42
CA ILE A 226 -9.39 -5.18 4.79
C ILE A 226 -9.72 -3.95 5.65
N GLY A 227 -9.45 -2.75 5.14
CA GLY A 227 -9.74 -1.49 5.83
C GLY A 227 -11.22 -1.34 6.18
N LYS A 228 -12.14 -1.62 5.25
CA LYS A 228 -13.59 -1.59 5.52
C LYS A 228 -14.01 -2.56 6.62
N MET A 229 -13.43 -3.76 6.64
CA MET A 229 -13.74 -4.77 7.66
C MET A 229 -13.19 -4.41 9.05
N LEU A 230 -12.07 -3.67 9.10
CA LEU A 230 -11.45 -3.19 10.34
C LEU A 230 -11.94 -1.81 10.81
N GLY A 231 -12.72 -1.10 9.99
CA GLY A 231 -13.12 0.29 10.24
C GLY A 231 -12.03 1.34 9.96
N LEU A 232 -11.00 0.98 9.20
CA LEU A 232 -9.83 1.78 8.89
C LEU A 232 -9.91 2.40 7.50
N GLN A 233 -9.17 3.49 7.30
CA GLN A 233 -9.01 4.11 5.99
C GLN A 233 -7.80 3.51 5.26
N SER A 234 -7.80 3.54 3.92
CA SER A 234 -6.68 3.00 3.13
C SER A 234 -5.33 3.66 3.45
N ARG A 235 -5.34 4.94 3.87
CA ARG A 235 -4.13 5.67 4.29
C ARG A 235 -3.47 5.13 5.56
N SER A 236 -4.17 4.30 6.34
CA SER A 236 -3.64 3.69 7.56
C SER A 236 -2.71 2.51 7.25
N PHE A 237 -2.68 2.06 5.98
CA PHE A 237 -1.79 1.01 5.50
C PHE A 237 -0.59 1.62 4.76
N GLY A 238 0.60 1.19 5.12
CA GLY A 238 1.85 1.46 4.40
C GLY A 238 2.29 0.22 3.62
N PHE A 239 2.80 0.41 2.40
CA PHE A 239 3.31 -0.65 1.52
C PHE A 239 4.42 -0.09 0.63
N ALA A 240 5.36 -0.93 0.21
CA ALA A 240 6.52 -0.50 -0.57
C ALA A 240 6.22 -0.36 -2.07
N GLY A 241 5.25 -1.08 -2.61
CA GLY A 241 4.82 -0.88 -4.00
C GLY A 241 3.55 -1.63 -4.32
N THR A 242 2.86 -1.17 -5.36
CA THR A 242 1.73 -1.93 -5.94
C THR A 242 2.26 -3.16 -6.68
N LYS A 243 1.44 -4.21 -6.75
CA LYS A 243 1.78 -5.46 -7.43
C LYS A 243 0.71 -5.81 -8.45
N ASP A 244 1.07 -6.57 -9.48
CA ASP A 244 0.18 -6.97 -10.57
C ASP A 244 -1.19 -7.47 -10.07
N LYS A 245 -2.26 -6.98 -10.73
CA LYS A 245 -3.61 -7.48 -10.46
C LYS A 245 -3.77 -8.92 -10.90
N ARG A 246 -3.45 -9.24 -12.16
CA ARG A 246 -3.59 -10.60 -12.74
C ARG A 246 -2.34 -11.43 -12.44
N ALA A 247 -2.19 -11.80 -11.18
CA ALA A 247 -1.08 -12.57 -10.63
C ALA A 247 -1.46 -13.15 -9.26
N VAL A 248 -0.64 -14.07 -8.75
CA VAL A 248 -0.57 -14.39 -7.31
C VAL A 248 0.58 -13.59 -6.74
N THR A 249 0.34 -12.71 -5.78
CA THR A 249 1.40 -11.82 -5.28
C THR A 249 1.46 -11.78 -3.77
N THR A 250 2.66 -11.85 -3.21
CA THR A 250 2.93 -11.70 -1.78
C THR A 250 3.80 -10.46 -1.56
N GLN A 251 3.37 -9.57 -0.67
CA GLN A 251 4.08 -8.32 -0.35
C GLN A 251 3.99 -7.96 1.14
N GLN A 252 4.94 -7.16 1.63
CA GLN A 252 4.91 -6.62 2.98
C GLN A 252 3.95 -5.43 3.08
N VAL A 253 3.19 -5.37 4.17
CA VAL A 253 2.28 -4.29 4.49
C VAL A 253 2.41 -3.97 5.97
N THR A 254 2.36 -2.69 6.32
CA THR A 254 2.29 -2.22 7.71
C THR A 254 0.96 -1.53 7.97
N VAL A 255 0.40 -1.69 9.17
CA VAL A 255 -0.81 -0.98 9.61
C VAL A 255 -0.61 -0.40 11.01
N PHE A 256 -1.05 0.83 11.22
CA PHE A 256 -0.84 1.55 12.48
C PHE A 256 -1.79 1.08 13.60
N LYS A 257 -1.23 0.68 14.75
CA LYS A 257 -1.94 0.32 15.99
C LYS A 257 -3.11 -0.66 15.80
N VAL A 258 -2.88 -1.76 15.10
CA VAL A 258 -3.84 -2.88 14.99
C VAL A 258 -3.20 -4.15 15.50
N SER A 259 -3.92 -4.92 16.31
CA SER A 259 -3.43 -6.21 16.81
C SER A 259 -3.49 -7.30 15.74
N ALA A 260 -2.52 -8.22 15.79
CA ALA A 260 -2.42 -9.34 14.84
C ALA A 260 -3.67 -10.22 14.84
N ASN A 261 -4.25 -10.49 16.03
CA ASN A 261 -5.48 -11.27 16.20
C ASN A 261 -6.64 -10.73 15.35
N ARG A 262 -6.83 -9.40 15.34
CA ARG A 262 -7.89 -8.75 14.54
C ARG A 262 -7.70 -8.95 13.04
N LEU A 263 -6.47 -8.97 12.54
CA LEU A 263 -6.20 -9.23 11.12
C LEU A 263 -6.33 -10.71 10.79
N ALA A 264 -5.76 -11.59 11.61
CA ALA A 264 -5.80 -13.04 11.41
C ALA A 264 -7.24 -13.57 11.35
N ALA A 265 -8.14 -13.07 12.19
CA ALA A 265 -9.56 -13.43 12.20
C ALA A 265 -10.29 -13.13 10.87
N LEU A 266 -9.75 -12.23 10.04
CA LEU A 266 -10.34 -11.91 8.73
C LEU A 266 -10.03 -12.96 7.66
N ASN A 267 -9.01 -13.81 7.82
CA ASN A 267 -8.58 -14.77 6.81
C ASN A 267 -9.72 -15.68 6.32
N ASN A 268 -10.65 -16.06 7.20
CA ASN A 268 -11.79 -16.91 6.86
C ASN A 268 -12.87 -16.20 6.03
N ARG A 269 -12.89 -14.87 6.06
CA ARG A 269 -13.89 -14.02 5.38
C ARG A 269 -13.34 -13.34 4.12
N LEU A 270 -12.02 -13.36 3.94
CA LEU A 270 -11.32 -12.77 2.82
C LEU A 270 -11.24 -13.77 1.66
N PHE A 271 -11.90 -13.44 0.54
CA PHE A 271 -11.85 -14.23 -0.69
C PHE A 271 -10.72 -13.72 -1.60
N GLY A 272 -9.82 -14.62 -2.02
CA GLY A 272 -8.64 -14.31 -2.85
C GLY A 272 -7.61 -13.40 -2.16
N ILE A 273 -7.67 -13.29 -0.82
CA ILE A 273 -6.74 -12.51 -0.01
C ILE A 273 -6.43 -13.33 1.26
N LYS A 274 -5.16 -13.45 1.61
CA LYS A 274 -4.69 -14.03 2.86
C LYS A 274 -3.63 -13.14 3.50
N VAL A 275 -3.65 -13.06 4.81
CA VAL A 275 -2.69 -12.30 5.61
C VAL A 275 -2.03 -13.21 6.64
N GLY A 276 -0.73 -13.03 6.88
CA GLY A 276 0.04 -13.83 7.83
C GLY A 276 1.40 -13.22 8.13
N ASN A 277 2.31 -14.00 8.70
CA ASN A 277 3.66 -13.56 9.07
C ASN A 277 3.66 -12.23 9.84
N PHE A 278 2.89 -12.19 10.92
CA PHE A 278 2.68 -10.99 11.72
C PHE A 278 3.93 -10.64 12.54
N SER A 279 4.25 -9.35 12.64
CA SER A 279 5.40 -8.85 13.41
C SER A 279 5.18 -7.38 13.76
N TYR A 280 5.39 -6.99 15.02
CA TYR A 280 5.30 -5.59 15.42
C TYR A 280 6.61 -4.85 15.14
N VAL A 281 6.50 -3.68 14.50
CA VAL A 281 7.63 -2.85 14.07
C VAL A 281 7.44 -1.39 14.49
N LYS A 282 8.55 -0.67 14.65
CA LYS A 282 8.55 0.73 15.14
C LYS A 282 8.11 1.72 14.05
N GLU A 283 8.46 1.44 12.80
CA GLU A 283 8.25 2.31 11.65
C GLU A 283 7.31 1.67 10.62
N GLY A 284 6.54 2.51 9.93
CA GLY A 284 5.66 2.08 8.85
C GLY A 284 6.43 1.97 7.54
N LEU A 285 5.96 1.08 6.66
CA LEU A 285 6.52 0.89 5.33
C LEU A 285 6.07 2.04 4.41
N VAL A 286 7.01 2.64 3.72
CA VAL A 286 6.80 3.75 2.77
C VAL A 286 6.98 3.27 1.34
N LEU A 287 6.39 3.97 0.38
CA LEU A 287 6.54 3.68 -1.04
C LEU A 287 8.03 3.63 -1.45
N GLY A 288 8.30 2.62 -2.26
CA GLY A 288 9.56 2.14 -2.79
C GLY A 288 10.62 1.69 -1.79
N GLN A 289 10.23 1.41 -0.54
CA GLN A 289 11.08 0.71 0.40
C GLN A 289 11.21 -0.81 0.10
N LEU A 290 11.55 -1.16 -1.14
CA LEU A 290 11.83 -2.53 -1.60
C LEU A 290 13.12 -2.56 -2.42
N MET A 291 13.81 -3.71 -2.45
CA MET A 291 14.93 -3.92 -3.37
C MET A 291 14.47 -4.35 -4.76
N GLY A 292 13.37 -5.09 -4.83
CA GLY A 292 12.89 -5.64 -6.10
C GLY A 292 11.74 -6.62 -5.91
N ASN A 293 11.49 -7.42 -6.93
CA ASN A 293 10.49 -8.48 -6.89
C ASN A 293 11.10 -9.76 -7.47
N ARG A 294 10.85 -10.89 -6.81
CA ARG A 294 11.14 -12.23 -7.33
C ARG A 294 9.93 -12.68 -8.13
N PHE A 295 10.17 -13.06 -9.38
CA PHE A 295 9.13 -13.52 -10.29
C PHE A 295 9.27 -15.02 -10.53
N THR A 296 8.15 -15.74 -10.49
CA THR A 296 8.02 -17.07 -11.07
C THR A 296 7.04 -16.97 -12.21
N ILE A 297 7.52 -17.19 -13.43
CA ILE A 297 6.76 -16.99 -14.67
C ILE A 297 6.69 -18.32 -15.42
N THR A 298 5.47 -18.79 -15.66
CA THR A 298 5.21 -19.97 -16.49
C THR A 298 4.71 -19.52 -17.86
N LEU A 299 5.45 -19.88 -18.91
CA LEU A 299 5.01 -19.72 -20.29
C LEU A 299 4.37 -21.02 -20.76
N ARG A 300 3.10 -20.97 -21.17
CA ARG A 300 2.35 -22.14 -21.67
C ARG A 300 2.34 -22.22 -23.18
N GLY A 301 2.12 -23.42 -23.71
CA GLY A 301 2.03 -23.64 -25.16
C GLY A 301 3.25 -23.13 -25.91
N VAL A 302 4.44 -23.45 -25.43
CA VAL A 302 5.69 -22.97 -26.03
C VAL A 302 5.89 -23.64 -27.39
N VAL A 303 6.05 -22.83 -28.44
CA VAL A 303 6.26 -23.27 -29.82
C VAL A 303 7.57 -22.68 -30.33
N ALA A 304 8.54 -23.56 -30.60
CA ALA A 304 9.85 -23.25 -31.15
C ALA A 304 10.23 -24.29 -32.21
N GLU A 305 11.14 -23.94 -33.12
CA GLU A 305 11.66 -24.88 -34.13
C GLU A 305 12.54 -25.97 -33.51
N SER A 306 13.22 -25.64 -32.41
CA SER A 306 14.03 -26.56 -31.61
C SER A 306 14.03 -26.14 -30.14
N GLU A 307 14.14 -27.11 -29.23
CA GLU A 307 14.38 -26.85 -27.80
C GLU A 307 15.66 -26.05 -27.54
N ASP A 308 16.65 -26.17 -28.42
CA ASP A 308 17.93 -25.45 -28.30
C ASP A 308 17.76 -23.94 -28.44
N ILE A 309 16.76 -23.50 -29.23
CA ILE A 309 16.42 -22.06 -29.35
C ILE A 309 15.89 -21.54 -28.02
N ILE A 310 15.04 -22.33 -27.34
CA ILE A 310 14.50 -21.98 -26.03
C ILE A 310 15.64 -21.90 -25.01
N LYS A 311 16.50 -22.92 -24.94
CA LYS A 311 17.69 -22.95 -24.08
C LYS A 311 18.57 -21.72 -24.30
N ALA A 312 18.95 -21.44 -25.54
CA ALA A 312 19.80 -20.32 -25.88
C ALA A 312 19.18 -18.96 -25.50
N ALA A 313 17.88 -18.77 -25.74
CA ALA A 313 17.19 -17.53 -25.42
C ALA A 313 17.08 -17.30 -23.91
N VAL A 314 16.76 -18.35 -23.14
CA VAL A 314 16.59 -18.27 -21.69
C VAL A 314 17.95 -18.11 -21.00
N GLU A 315 18.99 -18.83 -21.45
CA GLU A 315 20.37 -18.61 -20.99
C GLU A 315 20.90 -17.21 -21.34
N GLY A 316 20.54 -16.70 -22.52
CA GLY A 316 20.87 -15.34 -22.96
C GLY A 316 20.29 -14.29 -22.02
N LEU A 317 19.02 -14.45 -21.61
CA LEU A 317 18.38 -13.58 -20.63
C LEU A 317 19.10 -13.59 -19.27
N GLY A 318 19.50 -14.77 -18.78
CA GLY A 318 20.22 -14.89 -17.51
C GLY A 318 21.63 -14.28 -17.54
N LYS A 319 22.37 -14.47 -18.64
CA LYS A 319 23.76 -14.00 -18.79
C LYS A 319 23.84 -12.52 -19.15
N ASN A 320 23.03 -12.07 -20.10
CA ASN A 320 23.16 -10.73 -20.71
C ASN A 320 22.06 -9.76 -20.24
N GLY A 321 20.98 -10.27 -19.64
CA GLY A 321 19.85 -9.46 -19.21
C GLY A 321 18.92 -9.03 -20.36
N PHE A 322 18.24 -7.92 -20.15
CA PHE A 322 17.26 -7.34 -21.06
C PHE A 322 17.36 -5.80 -21.07
N ILE A 323 16.76 -5.17 -22.07
CA ILE A 323 16.63 -3.71 -22.14
C ILE A 323 15.45 -3.29 -21.26
N ASN A 324 15.70 -2.37 -20.34
CA ASN A 324 14.80 -2.02 -19.24
C ASN A 324 13.67 -1.05 -19.65
N TYR A 325 12.94 -1.39 -20.72
CA TYR A 325 11.83 -0.61 -21.24
C TYR A 325 10.69 -0.41 -20.24
N TYR A 326 9.99 0.72 -20.37
CA TYR A 326 8.64 0.84 -19.85
C TYR A 326 7.68 0.05 -20.74
N GLY A 327 7.07 -0.99 -20.18
CA GLY A 327 6.12 -1.84 -20.90
C GLY A 327 4.80 -1.12 -21.23
N LEU A 328 3.98 -1.75 -22.08
CA LEU A 328 2.69 -1.19 -22.54
C LEU A 328 1.73 -0.81 -21.41
N GLN A 329 1.83 -1.45 -20.23
CA GLN A 329 1.06 -1.08 -19.06
C GLN A 329 1.27 0.38 -18.63
N ARG A 330 2.45 0.95 -18.84
CA ARG A 330 2.77 2.36 -18.52
C ARG A 330 1.99 3.35 -19.38
N PHE A 331 1.67 2.95 -20.61
CA PHE A 331 0.94 3.75 -21.58
C PHE A 331 -0.59 3.57 -21.50
N GLY A 332 -1.04 2.76 -20.53
CA GLY A 332 -2.43 2.42 -20.30
C GLY A 332 -2.96 1.38 -21.27
N SER A 333 -3.96 0.62 -20.84
CA SER A 333 -4.73 -0.30 -21.69
C SER A 333 -5.99 0.34 -22.28
N GLY A 334 -6.16 1.64 -22.05
CA GLY A 334 -7.29 2.42 -22.51
C GLY A 334 -7.23 2.68 -24.01
N SER A 335 -8.32 3.28 -24.51
CA SER A 335 -8.48 3.55 -25.92
C SER A 335 -7.65 4.74 -26.45
N VAL A 336 -7.13 5.57 -25.54
CA VAL A 336 -6.19 6.65 -25.81
C VAL A 336 -4.92 6.42 -24.98
N PRO A 337 -3.74 6.38 -25.61
CA PRO A 337 -2.48 6.25 -24.90
C PRO A 337 -2.25 7.39 -23.91
N THR A 338 -1.79 7.07 -22.70
CA THR A 338 -1.60 8.06 -21.62
C THR A 338 -0.54 9.11 -21.95
N HIS A 339 0.46 8.77 -22.75
CA HIS A 339 1.54 9.68 -23.13
C HIS A 339 1.06 10.83 -24.01
N LEU A 340 0.01 10.62 -24.82
CA LEU A 340 -0.59 11.69 -25.64
C LEU A 340 -1.30 12.72 -24.77
N VAL A 341 -2.02 12.27 -23.73
CA VAL A 341 -2.60 13.15 -22.72
C VAL A 341 -1.48 13.91 -21.99
N GLY A 342 -0.39 13.23 -21.64
CA GLY A 342 0.82 13.84 -21.09
C GLY A 342 1.38 14.95 -21.97
N ALA A 343 1.54 14.70 -23.27
CA ALA A 343 2.04 15.68 -24.23
C ALA A 343 1.11 16.91 -24.33
N ALA A 344 -0.21 16.70 -24.40
CA ALA A 344 -1.18 17.79 -24.43
C ALA A 344 -1.15 18.64 -23.14
N LEU A 345 -0.96 18.00 -21.97
CA LEU A 345 -0.78 18.71 -20.69
C LEU A 345 0.48 19.58 -20.71
N LEU A 346 1.60 19.05 -21.20
CA LEU A 346 2.87 19.77 -21.29
C LEU A 346 2.83 20.96 -22.26
N ARG A 347 2.05 20.87 -23.34
CA ARG A 347 1.81 21.99 -24.26
C ARG A 347 0.84 23.05 -23.71
N GLY A 348 0.14 22.77 -22.61
CA GLY A 348 -0.91 23.65 -22.10
C GLY A 348 -2.23 23.60 -22.88
N GLU A 349 -2.43 22.56 -23.69
CA GLU A 349 -3.63 22.34 -24.50
C GLU A 349 -4.74 21.68 -23.66
N TRP A 350 -5.22 22.40 -22.64
CA TRP A 350 -6.18 21.87 -21.64
C TRP A 350 -7.45 21.27 -22.25
N LYS A 351 -7.90 21.84 -23.38
CA LYS A 351 -9.09 21.36 -24.09
C LYS A 351 -8.83 20.01 -24.77
N SER A 352 -7.66 19.84 -25.42
CA SER A 352 -7.26 18.58 -26.04
C SER A 352 -7.06 17.51 -24.99
N ALA A 353 -6.29 17.81 -23.93
CA ALA A 353 -6.03 16.86 -22.84
C ALA A 353 -7.33 16.34 -22.20
N ARG A 354 -8.38 17.16 -22.11
CA ARG A 354 -9.72 16.72 -21.67
C ARG A 354 -10.40 15.82 -22.72
N ASP A 355 -10.38 16.22 -23.99
CA ASP A 355 -11.04 15.47 -25.07
C ASP A 355 -10.41 14.09 -25.31
N ASP A 356 -9.09 13.99 -25.09
CA ASP A 356 -8.30 12.77 -25.19
C ASP A 356 -8.61 11.78 -24.04
N ILE A 357 -9.16 12.27 -22.93
CA ILE A 357 -9.77 11.41 -21.89
C ILE A 357 -11.18 11.01 -22.39
N ARG A 358 -11.17 10.16 -23.43
CA ARG A 358 -12.31 9.88 -24.34
C ARG A 358 -13.54 9.30 -23.65
N GLU A 359 -13.39 8.61 -22.54
CA GLU A 359 -14.52 8.04 -21.78
C GLU A 359 -15.43 9.12 -21.18
N VAL A 360 -14.91 10.35 -21.02
CA VAL A 360 -15.74 11.53 -20.74
C VAL A 360 -16.61 11.88 -21.94
N ARG A 361 -16.12 11.70 -23.17
CA ARG A 361 -16.75 12.20 -24.42
C ARG A 361 -17.90 11.31 -24.90
N GLU A 362 -17.74 9.99 -24.85
CA GLU A 362 -18.76 9.05 -25.35
C GLU A 362 -20.00 9.07 -24.45
N HIS A 363 -19.84 9.00 -23.11
CA HIS A 363 -20.97 9.08 -22.18
C HIS A 363 -21.60 10.48 -22.06
N TYR A 364 -20.82 11.56 -22.23
CA TYR A 364 -21.35 12.93 -22.23
C TYR A 364 -22.19 13.22 -23.48
N LYS A 365 -21.80 12.71 -24.66
CA LYS A 365 -22.55 12.87 -25.91
C LYS A 365 -23.88 12.13 -25.92
N GLU A 366 -23.97 10.97 -25.25
CA GLU A 366 -25.18 10.15 -25.28
C GLU A 366 -26.31 10.67 -24.37
N HIS A 367 -26.01 11.41 -23.29
CA HIS A 367 -27.01 11.67 -22.25
C HIS A 367 -27.38 13.14 -22.02
N ASP A 368 -26.66 14.11 -22.62
CA ASP A 368 -26.87 15.58 -22.54
C ASP A 368 -27.10 16.17 -21.12
N ASN A 369 -27.01 15.34 -20.08
CA ASN A 369 -27.29 15.63 -18.69
C ASN A 369 -26.20 14.99 -17.82
N ILE A 370 -25.36 15.84 -17.24
CA ILE A 370 -24.21 15.46 -16.42
C ILE A 370 -24.64 14.63 -15.20
N ASP A 371 -25.83 14.87 -14.64
CA ASP A 371 -26.30 14.15 -13.46
C ASP A 371 -26.64 12.68 -13.73
N MET A 372 -27.21 12.40 -14.90
CA MET A 372 -27.50 11.03 -15.33
C MET A 372 -26.20 10.27 -15.63
N ALA A 373 -25.26 10.93 -16.31
CA ALA A 373 -23.94 10.37 -16.56
C ALA A 373 -23.25 9.98 -15.24
N LEU A 374 -23.15 10.91 -14.28
CA LEU A 374 -22.46 10.68 -12.99
C LEU A 374 -23.05 9.53 -12.15
N ARG A 375 -24.35 9.22 -12.31
CA ARG A 375 -24.99 8.08 -11.65
C ARG A 375 -24.63 6.75 -12.31
N ASN A 376 -24.53 6.74 -13.64
CA ASN A 376 -24.22 5.55 -14.43
C ASN A 376 -22.71 5.28 -14.55
N PHE A 377 -21.85 6.25 -14.19
CA PHE A 377 -20.40 6.09 -14.26
C PHE A 377 -19.90 4.91 -13.41
N PRO A 378 -19.14 3.96 -14.00
CA PRO A 378 -18.46 2.92 -13.26
C PRO A 378 -17.56 3.47 -12.16
N ARG A 379 -17.47 2.77 -11.03
CA ARG A 379 -16.70 3.22 -9.86
C ARG A 379 -15.18 3.33 -10.10
N HIS A 380 -14.66 2.65 -11.11
CA HIS A 380 -13.22 2.62 -11.42
C HIS A 380 -12.75 3.82 -12.27
N LEU A 381 -13.67 4.56 -12.88
CA LEU A 381 -13.36 5.73 -13.72
C LEU A 381 -13.26 7.02 -12.88
N VAL A 382 -12.17 7.10 -12.12
CA VAL A 382 -11.96 8.17 -11.13
C VAL A 382 -11.65 9.51 -11.80
N ALA A 383 -10.83 9.51 -12.85
CA ALA A 383 -10.41 10.74 -13.54
C ALA A 383 -11.59 11.40 -14.27
N GLU A 384 -12.33 10.60 -15.04
CA GLU A 384 -13.50 10.98 -15.83
C GLU A 384 -14.56 11.60 -14.93
N LYS A 385 -14.86 10.94 -13.81
CA LYS A 385 -15.84 11.39 -12.84
C LYS A 385 -15.43 12.72 -12.19
N ALA A 386 -14.16 12.88 -11.82
CA ALA A 386 -13.66 14.12 -11.23
C ALA A 386 -13.80 15.30 -12.20
N ILE A 387 -13.37 15.11 -13.45
CA ILE A 387 -13.50 16.11 -14.53
C ILE A 387 -14.97 16.53 -14.69
N LEU A 388 -15.89 15.57 -14.81
CA LEU A 388 -17.31 15.84 -15.00
C LEU A 388 -17.94 16.59 -13.83
N GLN A 389 -17.61 16.20 -12.60
CA GLN A 389 -18.07 16.91 -11.40
C GLN A 389 -17.59 18.35 -11.35
N CYS A 390 -16.38 18.63 -11.82
CA CYS A 390 -15.83 19.97 -11.89
C CYS A 390 -16.48 20.80 -13.00
N LEU A 391 -16.63 20.24 -14.20
CA LEU A 391 -17.27 20.89 -15.35
C LEU A 391 -18.74 21.25 -15.07
N LYS A 392 -19.44 20.44 -14.26
CA LYS A 392 -20.79 20.79 -13.78
C LYS A 392 -20.81 22.11 -13.01
N LYS A 393 -19.79 22.36 -12.18
CA LYS A 393 -19.69 23.56 -11.34
C LYS A 393 -19.17 24.77 -12.11
N CYS A 394 -18.19 24.56 -12.98
CA CYS A 394 -17.48 25.60 -13.72
C CYS A 394 -17.34 25.21 -15.21
N PRO A 395 -18.37 25.42 -16.04
CA PRO A 395 -18.28 25.12 -17.47
C PRO A 395 -17.21 26.00 -18.14
N GLY A 396 -16.42 25.40 -19.04
CA GLY A 396 -15.37 26.11 -19.80
C GLY A 396 -14.01 26.23 -19.12
N ASN A 397 -13.90 26.00 -17.80
CA ASN A 397 -12.60 26.00 -17.12
C ASN A 397 -11.95 24.60 -17.12
N TYR A 398 -11.30 24.26 -18.23
CA TYR A 398 -10.69 22.94 -18.42
C TYR A 398 -9.48 22.69 -17.52
N LEU A 399 -8.68 23.72 -17.22
CA LEU A 399 -7.56 23.58 -16.31
C LEU A 399 -8.02 23.18 -14.91
N GLN A 400 -9.07 23.82 -14.40
CA GLN A 400 -9.63 23.47 -13.09
C GLN A 400 -10.24 22.07 -13.09
N ALA A 401 -10.86 21.66 -14.20
CA ALA A 401 -11.39 20.32 -14.37
C ALA A 401 -10.27 19.26 -14.34
N LEU A 402 -9.16 19.50 -15.04
CA LEU A 402 -7.98 18.63 -14.97
C LEU A 402 -7.37 18.62 -13.57
N LYS A 403 -7.30 19.77 -12.88
CA LYS A 403 -6.80 19.86 -11.49
C LYS A 403 -7.67 19.15 -10.45
N SER A 404 -8.92 18.84 -10.78
CA SER A 404 -9.81 18.10 -9.89
C SER A 404 -9.46 16.61 -9.77
N ILE A 405 -8.72 16.08 -10.74
CA ILE A 405 -8.20 14.70 -10.72
C ILE A 405 -7.16 14.59 -9.58
N PRO A 406 -7.13 13.50 -8.82
CA PRO A 406 -6.09 13.27 -7.81
C PRO A 406 -4.68 13.46 -8.39
N ARG A 407 -3.81 14.20 -7.68
CA ARG A 407 -2.45 14.56 -8.14
C ARG A 407 -1.68 13.39 -8.73
N THR A 408 -1.70 12.25 -8.05
CA THR A 408 -1.05 11.01 -8.49
C THR A 408 -1.44 10.57 -9.91
N LEU A 409 -2.74 10.56 -10.22
CA LEU A 409 -3.22 10.17 -11.55
C LEU A 409 -2.88 11.23 -12.60
N ARG A 410 -2.83 12.51 -12.20
CA ARG A 410 -2.42 13.59 -13.10
C ARG A 410 -0.95 13.45 -13.49
N MET A 411 -0.11 13.09 -12.51
CA MET A 411 1.32 12.95 -12.73
C MET A 411 1.67 11.71 -13.56
N MET A 412 0.87 10.64 -13.46
CA MET A 412 0.97 9.47 -14.34
C MET A 412 0.99 9.84 -15.83
N TYR A 413 0.18 10.80 -16.29
CA TYR A 413 0.17 11.22 -17.69
C TYR A 413 1.49 11.88 -18.10
N VAL A 414 1.98 12.81 -17.28
CA VAL A 414 3.25 13.51 -17.54
C VAL A 414 4.42 12.52 -17.51
N HIS A 415 4.45 11.62 -16.52
CA HIS A 415 5.48 10.59 -16.42
C HIS A 415 5.40 9.57 -17.55
N SER A 416 4.22 9.26 -18.08
CA SER A 416 4.09 8.39 -19.25
C SER A 416 4.72 9.01 -20.50
N TYR A 417 4.70 10.34 -20.65
CA TYR A 417 5.42 11.01 -21.74
C TYR A 417 6.95 10.99 -21.54
N GLN A 418 7.43 11.14 -20.30
CA GLN A 418 8.86 10.92 -20.01
C GLN A 418 9.29 9.49 -20.34
N SER A 419 8.48 8.49 -19.96
CA SER A 419 8.71 7.08 -20.30
C SER A 419 8.71 6.83 -21.81
N TYR A 420 7.85 7.53 -22.57
CA TYR A 420 7.82 7.46 -24.03
C TYR A 420 9.14 7.95 -24.65
N LEU A 421 9.60 9.14 -24.26
CA LEU A 421 10.90 9.66 -24.71
C LEU A 421 12.06 8.73 -24.33
N TRP A 422 12.03 8.19 -23.12
CA TRP A 422 13.05 7.27 -22.62
C TRP A 422 13.11 5.97 -23.44
N ASN A 423 11.98 5.35 -23.76
CA ASN A 423 11.95 4.11 -24.55
C ASN A 423 12.59 4.31 -25.93
N HIS A 424 12.21 5.38 -26.63
CA HIS A 424 12.80 5.68 -27.93
C HIS A 424 14.30 6.01 -27.84
N ALA A 425 14.73 6.74 -26.81
CA ALA A 425 16.14 7.00 -26.57
C ALA A 425 16.93 5.71 -26.27
N ALA A 426 16.35 4.78 -25.51
CA ALA A 426 16.94 3.47 -25.22
C ALA A 426 17.12 2.63 -26.50
N SER A 427 16.10 2.57 -27.36
CA SER A 427 16.21 1.91 -28.67
C SER A 427 17.27 2.55 -29.54
N ALA A 428 17.29 3.89 -29.64
CA ALA A 428 18.31 4.60 -30.42
C ALA A 428 19.73 4.37 -29.86
N ARG A 429 19.89 4.25 -28.53
CA ARG A 429 21.17 3.91 -27.88
C ARG A 429 21.63 2.52 -28.23
N VAL A 430 20.72 1.54 -28.28
CA VAL A 430 21.04 0.16 -28.67
C VAL A 430 21.38 0.08 -30.16
N GLU A 431 20.60 0.70 -31.03
CA GLU A 431 20.82 0.70 -32.49
C GLU A 431 22.15 1.35 -32.89
N LYS A 432 22.49 2.51 -32.30
CA LYS A 432 23.69 3.26 -32.69
C LYS A 432 24.99 2.70 -32.10
N TYR A 433 24.94 2.19 -30.88
CA TYR A 433 26.15 1.94 -30.08
C TYR A 433 26.25 0.50 -29.54
N GLY A 434 25.20 -0.32 -29.71
CA GLY A 434 25.15 -1.70 -29.24
C GLY A 434 24.94 -1.85 -27.73
N ILE A 435 24.99 -3.09 -27.25
CA ILE A 435 24.61 -3.48 -25.87
C ILE A 435 25.81 -3.77 -24.95
N SER A 436 26.96 -4.14 -25.52
CA SER A 436 28.02 -4.81 -24.76
C SER A 436 29.07 -3.87 -24.16
N GLN A 437 29.06 -2.60 -24.56
CA GLN A 437 30.08 -1.63 -24.16
C GLN A 437 29.48 -0.28 -23.77
N VAL A 438 30.11 0.33 -22.78
CA VAL A 438 29.93 1.74 -22.44
C VAL A 438 30.67 2.56 -23.50
N VAL A 439 30.04 3.62 -23.98
CA VAL A 439 30.59 4.52 -25.00
C VAL A 439 30.84 5.90 -24.40
N GLU A 440 31.79 6.63 -24.97
CA GLU A 440 32.04 8.02 -24.60
C GLU A 440 30.77 8.87 -24.74
N GLY A 441 30.49 9.68 -23.72
CA GLY A 441 29.27 10.47 -23.63
C GLY A 441 28.06 9.73 -23.02
N ASP A 442 28.14 8.42 -22.72
CA ASP A 442 27.10 7.75 -21.93
C ASP A 442 27.04 8.34 -20.51
N LEU A 443 25.87 8.22 -19.87
CA LEU A 443 25.70 8.56 -18.46
C LEU A 443 25.83 7.29 -17.61
N VAL A 444 26.55 7.38 -16.50
CA VAL A 444 26.71 6.29 -15.53
C VAL A 444 26.54 6.79 -14.10
N TYR A 445 26.09 5.91 -13.21
CA TYR A 445 26.17 6.18 -11.77
C TYR A 445 27.63 6.12 -11.31
N THR A 446 28.06 7.11 -10.52
CA THR A 446 29.40 7.10 -9.94
C THR A 446 29.54 5.94 -8.94
N LYS A 447 30.64 5.20 -9.07
CA LYS A 447 31.01 4.12 -8.14
C LYS A 447 31.96 4.58 -7.03
N GLU A 448 32.14 5.89 -6.86
CA GLU A 448 33.07 6.42 -5.87
C GLU A 448 32.56 6.10 -4.46
N THR A 449 33.35 5.31 -3.72
CA THR A 449 33.31 5.28 -2.27
C THR A 449 33.54 6.71 -1.76
N PRO A 450 32.75 7.23 -0.80
CA PRO A 450 33.10 8.47 -0.14
C PRO A 450 34.52 8.30 0.43
N PRO A 451 35.48 9.19 0.13
CA PRO A 451 36.77 9.15 0.79
C PRO A 451 36.53 9.31 2.30
N GLY A 452 36.99 8.35 3.09
CA GLY A 452 36.76 8.30 4.52
C GLY A 452 37.40 9.47 5.29
N GLU A 453 36.58 9.99 6.19
CA GLU A 453 36.86 10.56 7.53
C GLU A 453 37.56 11.93 7.71
N ALA A 454 36.91 12.69 8.61
CA ALA A 454 37.42 13.78 9.44
C ALA A 454 37.66 15.15 8.80
N THR A 455 36.58 15.91 8.60
CA THR A 455 36.49 17.24 9.23
C THR A 455 35.04 17.66 9.39
N SER A 456 34.58 17.69 10.64
CA SER A 456 33.39 18.43 11.05
C SER A 456 33.59 19.90 10.75
N VAL A 457 33.03 20.38 9.63
CA VAL A 457 32.72 21.79 9.46
C VAL A 457 31.21 21.89 9.29
N ASP A 458 30.60 22.20 10.42
CA ASP A 458 29.22 22.59 10.61
C ASP A 458 28.91 23.79 9.69
N THR A 459 28.25 23.51 8.58
CA THR A 459 27.50 24.51 7.81
C THR A 459 26.11 23.93 7.58
N SER A 460 25.37 23.88 8.68
CA SER A 460 23.92 23.72 8.70
C SER A 460 23.28 24.96 8.07
N GLU A 461 23.15 24.97 6.75
CA GLU A 461 22.11 25.78 6.11
C GLU A 461 20.78 25.01 6.19
N PRO A 462 19.73 25.62 6.78
CA PRO A 462 18.46 24.94 7.01
C PRO A 462 17.70 24.83 5.68
N TYR A 463 17.81 23.68 5.02
CA TYR A 463 16.89 23.32 3.96
C TYR A 463 15.55 22.90 4.59
N ASP A 464 14.52 23.65 4.22
CA ASP A 464 13.12 23.49 4.59
C ASP A 464 12.58 22.13 4.12
N ASP A 465 12.66 21.12 4.99
CA ASP A 465 12.07 19.79 4.84
C ASP A 465 10.53 19.83 5.02
N GLN A 466 9.85 20.70 4.26
CA GLN A 466 8.40 20.65 4.06
C GLN A 466 8.04 19.96 2.75
N ILE A 467 8.50 18.72 2.57
CA ILE A 467 7.87 17.82 1.59
C ILE A 467 6.82 17.01 2.36
N ASN A 468 5.55 17.41 2.20
CA ASN A 468 4.42 16.66 2.74
C ASN A 468 4.53 15.19 2.32
N SER A 469 4.37 14.26 3.27
CA SER A 469 4.29 12.80 3.05
C SER A 469 3.24 12.37 1.99
N SER A 470 2.34 13.27 1.58
CA SER A 470 1.41 13.08 0.46
C SER A 470 2.03 13.25 -0.94
N ASP A 471 3.28 13.71 -1.03
CA ASP A 471 3.96 14.08 -2.29
C ASP A 471 4.88 12.98 -2.84
N ILE A 472 4.92 11.80 -2.20
CA ILE A 472 5.58 10.63 -2.80
C ILE A 472 4.67 10.09 -3.91
N ASP A 473 5.11 10.34 -5.13
CA ASP A 473 4.41 9.97 -6.35
C ASP A 473 4.27 8.44 -6.46
N LEU A 474 3.03 7.95 -6.41
CA LEU A 474 2.66 6.53 -6.54
C LEU A 474 3.13 5.91 -7.87
N CYS A 475 3.61 6.73 -8.80
CA CYS A 475 4.04 6.34 -10.14
C CYS A 475 5.55 6.40 -10.36
N SER A 476 6.33 6.72 -9.32
CA SER A 476 7.80 6.64 -9.37
C SER A 476 8.23 5.20 -9.15
N GLU A 477 8.35 4.43 -10.24
CA GLU A 477 9.01 3.12 -10.28
C GLU A 477 10.54 3.23 -10.08
N THR A 478 11.05 4.46 -9.92
CA THR A 478 12.43 4.70 -9.50
C THR A 478 12.53 4.38 -8.01
N LEU A 479 13.37 3.40 -7.67
CA LEU A 479 13.74 3.04 -6.30
C LEU A 479 13.97 4.33 -5.46
N PRO A 480 13.15 4.63 -4.44
CA PRO A 480 13.31 5.78 -3.54
C PRO A 480 14.39 5.54 -2.48
N GLU A 481 15.53 5.03 -2.94
CA GLU A 481 16.77 5.01 -2.18
C GLU A 481 18.01 5.04 -3.07
N GLU A 482 17.89 5.47 -4.33
CA GLU A 482 19.00 6.12 -5.00
C GLU A 482 19.02 7.58 -4.54
N THR A 483 19.52 7.78 -3.32
CA THR A 483 19.92 9.08 -2.77
C THR A 483 20.95 9.69 -3.72
N ILE A 484 20.49 10.35 -4.79
CA ILE A 484 21.28 11.10 -5.78
C ILE A 484 22.68 10.49 -5.93
N GLN A 485 22.77 9.23 -6.40
CA GLN A 485 24.07 8.76 -6.91
C GLN A 485 24.43 9.77 -7.98
N SER A 486 25.55 10.46 -7.79
CA SER A 486 25.95 11.50 -8.73
C SER A 486 26.11 10.84 -10.10
N VAL A 487 25.39 11.36 -11.09
CA VAL A 487 25.49 10.86 -12.45
C VAL A 487 26.62 11.60 -13.13
N LYS A 488 27.46 10.86 -13.83
CA LYS A 488 28.62 11.39 -14.56
C LYS A 488 28.51 11.03 -16.03
N ILE A 489 28.96 11.95 -16.89
CA ILE A 489 29.20 11.69 -18.32
C ILE A 489 30.54 10.95 -18.45
N VAL A 490 30.54 9.84 -19.17
CA VAL A 490 31.71 9.00 -19.39
C VAL A 490 32.67 9.70 -20.36
N ASP A 491 33.91 9.91 -19.90
CA ASP A 491 34.99 10.46 -20.71
C ASP A 491 35.92 9.35 -21.24
N SER A 492 36.71 9.65 -22.28
CA SER A 492 37.81 8.80 -22.78
C SER A 492 38.72 8.21 -21.68
N LYS A 493 38.97 8.96 -20.59
CA LYS A 493 39.79 8.49 -19.45
C LYS A 493 39.14 7.36 -18.66
N ASP A 494 37.82 7.38 -18.52
CA ASP A 494 37.09 6.36 -17.76
C ASP A 494 36.97 5.06 -18.55
N LEU A 495 36.86 5.16 -19.88
CA LEU A 495 36.87 4.01 -20.79
C LEU A 495 38.20 3.24 -20.71
N LEU A 496 39.34 3.96 -20.63
CA LEU A 496 40.66 3.33 -20.46
C LEU A 496 40.79 2.58 -19.13
N LYS A 497 40.16 3.09 -18.07
CA LYS A 497 40.18 2.46 -16.73
C LYS A 497 39.22 1.25 -16.63
N ARG A 498 38.26 1.09 -17.55
CA ARG A 498 37.26 0.01 -17.57
C ARG A 498 36.52 -0.19 -16.24
N VAL A 499 36.22 0.91 -15.53
CA VAL A 499 35.53 0.89 -14.23
C VAL A 499 34.03 0.60 -14.36
N TYR A 500 33.45 0.99 -15.50
CA TYR A 500 32.02 0.92 -15.76
C TYR A 500 31.67 -0.24 -16.69
N SER A 501 30.55 -0.88 -16.37
CA SER A 501 29.92 -1.94 -17.16
C SER A 501 28.70 -1.38 -17.87
N PHE A 502 28.18 -2.12 -18.86
CA PHE A 502 26.92 -1.78 -19.52
C PHE A 502 25.74 -1.70 -18.53
N GLU A 503 25.77 -2.44 -17.42
CA GLU A 503 24.76 -2.39 -16.35
C GLU A 503 24.69 -1.05 -15.59
N ASP A 504 25.75 -0.24 -15.70
CA ASP A 504 25.83 1.09 -15.05
C ASP A 504 25.29 2.21 -15.94
N VAL A 505 25.03 1.93 -17.23
CA VAL A 505 24.56 2.92 -18.20
C VAL A 505 23.13 3.32 -17.89
N VAL A 506 22.91 4.62 -17.75
CA VAL A 506 21.61 5.22 -17.47
C VAL A 506 21.19 6.20 -18.56
N LEU A 507 19.88 6.38 -18.71
CA LEU A 507 19.29 7.42 -19.52
C LEU A 507 18.35 8.28 -18.66
N PRO A 508 18.25 9.59 -18.95
CA PRO A 508 17.47 10.51 -18.14
C PRO A 508 15.97 10.40 -18.43
N LEU A 509 15.17 10.57 -17.38
CA LEU A 509 13.79 11.04 -17.49
C LEU A 509 13.85 12.58 -17.47
N PRO A 510 13.49 13.26 -18.58
CA PRO A 510 13.68 14.70 -18.72
C PRO A 510 13.08 15.48 -17.55
N GLY A 511 13.86 16.40 -17.00
CA GLY A 511 13.47 17.24 -15.87
C GLY A 511 14.47 18.37 -15.65
N SER A 512 14.21 19.21 -14.66
CA SER A 512 14.96 20.43 -14.38
C SER A 512 16.43 20.20 -13.98
N GLN A 513 16.73 19.05 -13.37
CA GLN A 513 18.07 18.69 -12.88
C GLN A 513 18.66 17.50 -13.66
N ALA A 514 17.98 17.04 -14.72
CA ALA A 514 18.42 15.89 -15.48
C ALA A 514 19.54 16.29 -16.46
N LEU A 515 20.67 15.59 -16.38
CA LEU A 515 21.74 15.66 -17.37
C LEU A 515 21.37 14.80 -18.58
N PHE A 516 21.68 15.29 -19.77
CA PHE A 516 21.55 14.53 -21.00
C PHE A 516 22.89 13.90 -21.39
N PRO A 517 22.89 12.74 -22.09
CA PRO A 517 24.11 12.12 -22.57
C PRO A 517 24.94 13.06 -23.45
N GLY A 518 26.26 13.01 -23.35
CA GLY A 518 27.18 13.78 -24.19
C GLY A 518 27.32 13.26 -25.63
N ASN A 519 26.44 12.38 -26.06
CA ASN A 519 26.49 11.71 -27.36
C ASN A 519 25.22 11.99 -28.19
N LYS A 520 25.09 11.35 -29.36
CA LYS A 520 23.98 11.55 -30.31
C LYS A 520 22.60 11.12 -29.76
N ILE A 521 22.51 10.60 -28.54
CA ILE A 521 21.24 10.25 -27.90
C ILE A 521 20.54 11.47 -27.32
N ALA A 522 21.28 12.50 -26.89
CA ALA A 522 20.67 13.75 -26.45
C ALA A 522 19.87 14.43 -27.58
N GLU A 523 20.37 14.38 -28.81
CA GLU A 523 19.67 14.90 -30.00
C GLU A 523 18.30 14.23 -30.18
N ILE A 524 18.18 12.93 -29.94
CA ILE A 524 16.91 12.19 -30.07
C ILE A 524 15.85 12.72 -29.10
N TYR A 525 16.22 13.00 -27.85
CA TYR A 525 15.29 13.60 -26.88
C TYR A 525 14.75 14.94 -27.39
N HIS A 526 15.64 15.81 -27.89
CA HIS A 526 15.25 17.13 -28.37
C HIS A 526 14.44 17.06 -29.67
N GLU A 527 14.81 16.21 -30.62
CA GLU A 527 14.09 16.01 -31.88
C GLU A 527 12.67 15.50 -31.65
N MET A 528 12.51 14.49 -30.79
CA MET A 528 11.20 13.94 -30.45
C MET A 528 10.33 14.96 -29.72
N ALA A 529 10.87 15.62 -28.69
CA ALA A 529 10.12 16.63 -27.96
C ALA A 529 9.70 17.78 -28.88
N LYS A 530 10.59 18.22 -29.77
CA LYS A 530 10.30 19.26 -30.77
C LYS A 530 9.24 18.83 -31.78
N LYS A 531 9.27 17.57 -32.24
CA LYS A 531 8.23 16.99 -33.11
C LYS A 531 6.86 17.06 -32.47
N ASP A 532 6.80 16.85 -31.15
CA ASP A 532 5.57 16.93 -30.37
C ASP A 532 5.26 18.35 -29.87
N GLY A 533 6.01 19.37 -30.29
CA GLY A 533 5.79 20.78 -29.93
C GLY A 533 6.13 21.11 -28.47
N ILE A 534 6.99 20.33 -27.83
CA ILE A 534 7.38 20.45 -26.42
C ILE A 534 8.84 20.86 -26.33
N SER A 535 9.13 21.90 -25.55
CA SER A 535 10.50 22.27 -25.19
C SER A 535 10.88 21.58 -23.87
N LEU A 536 12.07 20.96 -23.83
CA LEU A 536 12.60 20.36 -22.60
C LEU A 536 13.30 21.39 -21.69
N ALA A 537 13.64 22.58 -22.23
CA ALA A 537 14.35 23.63 -21.51
C ALA A 537 13.44 24.80 -21.08
N GLU A 538 12.34 25.01 -21.80
CA GLU A 538 11.45 26.14 -21.59
C GLU A 538 10.05 25.70 -21.17
N ASN A 539 9.35 26.57 -20.44
CA ASN A 539 7.99 26.33 -20.01
C ASN A 539 6.97 26.87 -21.00
N ALA A 540 6.08 26.00 -21.48
CA ALA A 540 4.93 26.40 -22.28
C ALA A 540 3.88 27.18 -21.46
N HIS A 541 3.81 26.95 -20.14
CA HIS A 541 2.82 27.57 -19.26
C HIS A 541 3.29 27.70 -17.80
N GLY A 542 2.61 28.52 -17.00
CA GLY A 542 2.93 28.75 -15.58
C GLY A 542 2.49 27.67 -14.58
N VAL A 543 1.84 26.59 -15.02
CA VAL A 543 1.38 25.52 -14.11
C VAL A 543 2.53 24.54 -13.80
N LYS A 544 3.14 24.68 -12.61
CA LYS A 544 4.28 23.86 -12.18
C LYS A 544 4.05 22.34 -12.28
N GLU A 545 2.84 21.87 -11.97
CA GLU A 545 2.51 20.43 -12.01
C GLU A 545 2.54 19.82 -13.42
N PHE A 546 2.39 20.62 -14.47
CA PHE A 546 2.36 20.13 -15.86
C PHE A 546 3.58 20.60 -16.65
N SER A 547 4.69 20.87 -15.95
CA SER A 547 5.91 21.39 -16.55
C SER A 547 7.06 20.42 -16.32
N ILE A 548 7.73 20.01 -17.40
CA ILE A 548 8.95 19.19 -17.32
C ILE A 548 10.03 19.91 -16.50
N THR A 549 10.21 21.21 -16.71
CA THR A 549 11.25 21.99 -16.02
C THR A 549 10.94 22.30 -14.55
N SER A 550 9.73 21.96 -14.07
CA SER A 550 9.36 22.09 -12.65
C SER A 550 9.52 20.77 -11.90
N MET A 551 9.71 19.65 -12.61
CA MET A 551 9.98 18.34 -12.02
C MET A 551 11.49 18.11 -11.99
N LYS A 552 12.01 17.50 -10.92
CA LYS A 552 13.46 17.24 -10.80
C LYS A 552 14.01 16.38 -11.95
N GLY A 553 13.18 15.47 -12.47
CA GLY A 553 13.62 14.41 -13.39
C GLY A 553 14.16 13.21 -12.62
N GLY A 554 14.77 12.28 -13.33
CA GLY A 554 15.38 11.09 -12.73
C GLY A 554 16.25 10.35 -13.74
N TYR A 555 16.86 9.25 -13.32
CA TYR A 555 17.67 8.39 -14.17
C TYR A 555 17.16 6.97 -14.09
N ARG A 556 17.31 6.22 -15.18
CA ARG A 556 16.94 4.81 -15.26
C ARG A 556 18.01 4.05 -16.02
N ARG A 557 18.45 2.92 -15.47
CA ARG A 557 19.38 1.99 -16.13
C ARG A 557 18.79 1.47 -17.43
N VAL A 558 19.59 1.48 -18.50
CA VAL A 558 19.17 1.01 -19.82
C VAL A 558 19.08 -0.51 -19.87
N PHE A 559 20.03 -1.19 -19.22
CA PHE A 559 20.12 -2.64 -19.18
C PHE A 559 19.91 -3.15 -17.76
N GLN A 560 19.21 -4.27 -17.63
CA GLN A 560 18.99 -4.92 -16.34
C GLN A 560 19.17 -6.43 -16.49
N ARG A 561 19.76 -7.05 -15.47
CA ARG A 561 19.97 -8.50 -15.42
C ARG A 561 19.23 -9.08 -14.21
N PRO A 562 18.50 -10.19 -14.37
CA PRO A 562 17.88 -10.87 -13.24
C PRO A 562 18.94 -11.40 -12.28
N ILE A 563 18.65 -11.32 -10.99
CA ILE A 563 19.42 -11.93 -9.90
C ILE A 563 18.74 -13.28 -9.58
N ASP A 564 19.53 -14.30 -9.26
CA ASP A 564 19.05 -15.66 -8.96
C ASP A 564 18.12 -16.25 -10.04
N PHE A 565 18.64 -16.31 -11.26
CA PHE A 565 17.91 -16.77 -12.44
C PHE A 565 17.97 -18.29 -12.58
N GLU A 566 16.81 -18.94 -12.46
CA GLU A 566 16.62 -20.37 -12.62
C GLU A 566 15.50 -20.62 -13.64
N TRP A 567 15.61 -21.70 -14.41
CA TRP A 567 14.60 -22.07 -15.39
C TRP A 567 14.57 -23.59 -15.58
N GLU A 568 13.40 -24.09 -16.01
CA GLU A 568 13.20 -25.49 -16.37
C GLU A 568 12.23 -25.61 -17.54
N LEU A 569 12.37 -26.68 -18.32
CA LEU A 569 11.42 -27.03 -19.38
C LEU A 569 10.54 -28.18 -18.90
N MET A 570 9.25 -27.93 -18.77
CA MET A 570 8.27 -28.93 -18.34
C MET A 570 7.39 -29.37 -19.51
N THR A 571 7.10 -30.66 -19.57
CA THR A 571 6.05 -31.20 -20.44
C THR A 571 4.76 -31.33 -19.63
N TYR A 572 3.64 -30.96 -20.23
CA TYR A 572 2.34 -31.02 -19.59
C TYR A 572 1.26 -31.36 -20.62
N THR A 573 0.18 -32.00 -20.17
CA THR A 573 -0.95 -32.42 -21.02
C THR A 573 -2.23 -31.63 -20.73
N ASP A 574 -2.41 -31.18 -19.50
CA ASP A 574 -3.58 -30.42 -19.05
C ASP A 574 -3.26 -28.93 -18.91
N ASP A 575 -3.90 -28.09 -19.73
CA ASP A 575 -3.78 -26.63 -19.68
C ASP A 575 -4.28 -26.02 -18.36
N THR A 576 -5.12 -26.74 -17.62
CA THR A 576 -5.68 -26.29 -16.33
C THR A 576 -4.86 -26.68 -15.12
N ALA A 577 -3.87 -27.57 -15.26
CA ALA A 577 -3.00 -27.99 -14.17
C ALA A 577 -2.16 -26.80 -13.64
N SER A 578 -1.90 -26.75 -12.33
CA SER A 578 -0.93 -25.78 -11.79
C SER A 578 0.49 -26.28 -12.04
N LEU A 579 1.29 -25.48 -12.74
CA LEU A 579 2.69 -25.82 -13.06
C LEU A 579 3.69 -25.10 -12.14
N ALA A 580 3.22 -24.14 -11.35
CA ALA A 580 4.00 -23.46 -10.32
C ALA A 580 3.24 -23.54 -8.99
N GLU A 581 3.98 -23.78 -7.91
CA GLU A 581 3.42 -23.84 -6.56
C GLU A 581 3.30 -22.44 -5.96
N THR A 582 2.14 -22.13 -5.39
CA THR A 582 1.93 -20.88 -4.64
C THR A 582 2.25 -21.07 -3.16
N ASP A 583 2.46 -19.96 -2.43
CA ASP A 583 2.63 -19.97 -0.98
C ASP A 583 1.48 -20.71 -0.26
N LEU A 584 0.25 -20.57 -0.77
CA LEU A 584 -0.93 -21.21 -0.20
C LEU A 584 -0.94 -22.72 -0.44
N ASP A 585 -0.46 -23.17 -1.60
CA ASP A 585 -0.33 -24.60 -1.90
C ASP A 585 0.69 -25.25 -0.95
N ILE A 586 1.85 -24.60 -0.78
CA ILE A 586 2.92 -25.06 0.12
C ILE A 586 2.41 -25.12 1.57
N LEU A 587 1.71 -24.09 2.03
CA LEU A 587 1.10 -24.05 3.36
C LEU A 587 0.05 -25.16 3.57
N SER A 588 -0.75 -25.45 2.54
CA SER A 588 -1.78 -26.49 2.63
C SER A 588 -1.17 -27.90 2.72
N ARG A 589 -0.03 -28.14 2.05
CA ARG A 589 0.70 -29.42 2.10
C ARG A 589 1.36 -29.65 3.45
N ASN A 590 1.86 -28.59 4.09
CA ASN A 590 2.56 -28.68 5.37
C ASN A 590 1.63 -28.77 6.60
N LYS A 591 0.31 -28.63 6.41
CA LYS A 591 -0.64 -28.89 7.51
C LYS A 591 -0.75 -30.40 7.74
N PRO A 592 -0.48 -30.90 8.96
CA PRO A 592 -0.73 -32.29 9.27
C PRO A 592 -2.24 -32.55 9.10
N THR A 593 -2.59 -33.48 8.22
CA THR A 593 -3.96 -33.97 8.06
C THR A 593 -4.42 -34.51 9.41
N GLU A 594 -5.30 -33.80 10.11
CA GLU A 594 -6.06 -34.39 11.21
C GLU A 594 -6.80 -35.60 10.64
N ALA A 595 -6.46 -36.78 11.15
CA ALA A 595 -7.07 -38.03 10.77
C ALA A 595 -8.58 -37.92 10.95
N LYS A 596 -9.32 -38.06 9.84
CA LYS A 596 -10.74 -38.40 9.92
C LYS A 596 -10.83 -39.78 10.58
N GLU A 597 -11.14 -39.81 11.88
CA GLU A 597 -11.72 -40.98 12.51
C GLU A 597 -13.04 -41.28 11.79
N GLY A 598 -12.96 -42.20 10.84
CA GLY A 598 -14.10 -42.75 10.14
C GLY A 598 -14.86 -43.67 11.08
N VAL A 599 -16.07 -43.27 11.42
CA VAL A 599 -17.16 -44.08 11.96
C VAL A 599 -17.22 -45.40 11.19
N ALA A 600 -16.88 -46.51 11.85
CA ALA A 600 -17.15 -47.84 11.36
C ALA A 600 -18.66 -48.10 11.52
N GLU A 601 -19.43 -47.96 10.46
CA GLU A 601 -20.78 -48.50 10.38
C GLU A 601 -20.70 -50.00 10.11
N ASP A 602 -21.20 -50.76 11.07
CA ASP A 602 -21.44 -52.20 11.00
C ASP A 602 -22.39 -52.54 9.84
N PHE A 603 -21.85 -53.16 8.80
CA PHE A 603 -22.61 -54.04 7.92
C PHE A 603 -21.84 -55.36 7.78
N ASN A 604 -22.19 -56.33 8.61
CA ASN A 604 -21.96 -57.73 8.25
C ASN A 604 -23.22 -58.56 8.44
N LEU A 605 -23.55 -59.21 7.33
CA LEU A 605 -24.73 -59.99 7.05
C LEU A 605 -24.85 -61.24 7.93
N VAL A 606 -26.12 -61.52 8.23
CA VAL A 606 -26.73 -62.85 8.30
C VAL A 606 -26.09 -63.83 7.30
N LYS A 607 -25.49 -64.91 7.80
CA LYS A 607 -25.54 -66.27 7.23
C LYS A 607 -24.93 -67.26 8.22
N ASN A 608 -25.78 -68.00 8.92
CA ASN A 608 -25.69 -69.45 9.15
C ASN A 608 -26.87 -69.89 10.02
N GLY A 609 -27.77 -70.69 9.44
CA GLY A 609 -29.01 -71.20 10.02
C GLY A 609 -29.99 -71.55 8.93
#